data_AF-A0A1G1Q7I6-F1
#
_entry.id   AF-A0A1G1Q7I6-F1
#
_cell.length_a   1.000
_cell.length_b   1.000
_cell.length_c   1.000
_cell.angle_alpha   90.00
_cell.angle_beta   90.00
_cell.angle_gamma   90.00
#
_symmetry.space_group_name_H-M   'P 1'
#
loop_
_entity.id
_entity.type
_entity.pdbx_description
1 polymer ?
#
loop_
_entity_poly.entity_id
_entity_poly.type
_entity_poly.pdbx_seq_one_letter_code
_entity_poly.pdbx_strand_id
1 'polypeptide(L)'
;MPVEYARLPTEQANPRSRSLDHLATPRLLRLINREDAAVPRAVGRVAAQIARAVSLLLASFKEGGRLWFLGAGTSGRLGVIEAAECPPTFNTPPAMIQAIIAGGRSAVFRSREGAEDDRGAARRAIARRVRAGDAVVGIAASGVTPFVEAGLRAARAQGASTVLLTCHPTSRLRHLADVVIAPRVGPEVIAGSTRLKAATATKLVLNMLTVASMVRLGKVYGNLMVDVRPTSRKLRERALRLIQTITGASRPRAAVALRRAGGDTKVAIVIAARHVDAQQARRLLARHDGRLRPIIDPCPLPPASCSHT
;
A
#
# COMPACT_ATOMS: atom_id res chain seq x y z
N MET A 1 -6.15 16.59 27.99
CA MET A 1 -7.45 15.95 28.30
C MET A 1 -7.37 14.46 28.05
N PRO A 2 -7.87 13.61 28.96
CA PRO A 2 -7.91 12.16 28.77
C PRO A 2 -8.66 11.77 27.49
N VAL A 3 -8.39 10.58 26.98
CA VAL A 3 -9.10 10.02 25.82
C VAL A 3 -10.38 9.35 26.32
N GLU A 4 -11.53 9.84 25.87
CA GLU A 4 -12.82 9.22 26.16
C GLU A 4 -13.11 8.14 25.10
N TYR A 5 -12.61 6.93 25.34
CA TYR A 5 -12.71 5.82 24.37
C TYR A 5 -14.16 5.54 23.93
N ALA A 6 -15.13 5.59 24.86
CA ALA A 6 -16.54 5.35 24.57
C ALA A 6 -17.17 6.34 23.56
N ARG A 7 -16.57 7.53 23.35
CA ARG A 7 -17.08 8.53 22.40
C ARG A 7 -16.45 8.39 21.00
N LEU A 8 -15.48 7.51 20.82
CA LEU A 8 -14.82 7.33 19.53
C LEU A 8 -15.80 6.69 18.53
N PRO A 9 -15.83 7.13 17.26
CA PRO A 9 -16.68 6.52 16.24
C PRO A 9 -16.48 5.01 16.06
N THR A 10 -15.28 4.51 16.37
CA THR A 10 -14.92 3.09 16.27
C THR A 10 -15.48 2.23 17.42
N GLU A 11 -15.80 2.85 18.55
CA GLU A 11 -16.34 2.16 19.75
C GLU A 11 -17.86 2.23 19.83
N GLN A 12 -18.51 2.98 18.95
CA GLN A 12 -19.97 3.10 18.92
C GLN A 12 -20.63 1.76 18.60
N ALA A 13 -21.76 1.48 19.24
CA ALA A 13 -22.59 0.33 18.93
C ALA A 13 -23.32 0.53 17.60
N ASN A 14 -23.32 -0.49 16.74
CA ASN A 14 -24.08 -0.46 15.50
C ASN A 14 -25.55 -0.77 15.78
N PRO A 15 -26.50 0.14 15.47
CA PRO A 15 -27.92 -0.09 15.71
C PRO A 15 -28.48 -1.28 14.92
N ARG A 16 -27.87 -1.65 13.80
CA ARG A 16 -28.30 -2.79 12.96
C ARG A 16 -27.89 -4.15 13.52
N SER A 17 -26.98 -4.20 14.49
CA SER A 17 -26.45 -5.44 15.09
C SER A 17 -26.68 -5.53 16.60
N ARG A 18 -27.66 -4.80 17.16
CA ARG A 18 -27.98 -4.83 18.60
C ARG A 18 -28.27 -6.23 19.15
N SER A 19 -28.85 -7.10 18.33
CA SER A 19 -29.21 -8.48 18.69
C SER A 19 -28.44 -9.48 17.82
N LEU A 20 -27.18 -9.19 17.50
CA LEU A 20 -26.35 -10.00 16.60
C LEU A 20 -26.26 -11.47 17.02
N ASP A 21 -26.20 -11.70 18.34
CA ASP A 21 -26.13 -12.99 19.02
C ASP A 21 -27.43 -13.82 18.93
N HIS A 22 -28.57 -13.19 18.67
CA HIS A 22 -29.86 -13.86 18.47
C HIS A 22 -30.17 -14.16 16.99
N LEU A 23 -29.34 -13.71 16.05
CA LEU A 23 -29.57 -13.95 14.63
C LEU A 23 -29.19 -15.39 14.26
N ALA A 24 -30.10 -16.09 13.58
CA ALA A 24 -29.75 -17.32 12.88
C ALA A 24 -28.56 -17.09 11.92
N THR A 25 -27.65 -18.05 11.84
CA THR A 25 -26.38 -17.93 11.09
C THR A 25 -26.52 -17.32 9.70
N PRO A 26 -27.49 -17.71 8.83
CA PRO A 26 -27.64 -17.10 7.51
C PRO A 26 -28.02 -15.62 7.53
N ARG A 27 -28.72 -15.13 8.56
CA ARG A 27 -29.04 -13.71 8.74
C ARG A 27 -27.84 -12.95 9.30
N LEU A 28 -27.12 -13.55 10.26
CA LEU A 28 -25.87 -13.00 10.81
C LEU A 28 -24.85 -12.75 9.68
N LEU A 29 -24.59 -13.75 8.83
CA LEU A 29 -23.64 -13.62 7.71
C LEU A 29 -24.07 -12.56 6.69
N ARG A 30 -25.37 -12.47 6.37
CA ARG A 30 -25.90 -11.42 5.49
C ARG A 30 -25.74 -10.03 6.09
N LEU A 31 -25.90 -9.88 7.41
CA LEU A 31 -25.68 -8.60 8.09
C LEU A 31 -24.21 -8.17 8.01
N ILE A 32 -23.27 -9.08 8.29
CA ILE A 32 -21.82 -8.81 8.17
C ILE A 32 -21.50 -8.35 6.74
N ASN A 33 -21.93 -9.11 5.73
CA ASN A 33 -21.65 -8.77 4.33
C ASN A 33 -22.25 -7.42 3.90
N ARG A 34 -23.46 -7.08 4.38
CA ARG A 34 -24.08 -5.78 4.11
C ARG A 34 -23.27 -4.62 4.68
N GLU A 35 -22.71 -4.80 5.87
CA GLU A 35 -21.84 -3.80 6.50
C GLU A 35 -20.51 -3.68 5.74
N ASP A 36 -19.91 -4.79 5.30
CA ASP A 36 -18.70 -4.78 4.47
C ASP A 36 -18.89 -4.07 3.12
N ALA A 37 -20.06 -4.21 2.49
CA ALA A 37 -20.35 -3.58 1.20
C ALA A 37 -20.29 -2.05 1.22
N ALA A 38 -20.36 -1.41 2.40
CA ALA A 38 -20.20 0.03 2.54
C ALA A 38 -18.72 0.49 2.46
N VAL A 39 -17.77 -0.42 2.70
CA VAL A 39 -16.34 -0.09 2.83
C VAL A 39 -15.72 0.49 1.56
N PRO A 40 -15.91 -0.09 0.35
CA PRO A 40 -15.31 0.46 -0.87
C PRO A 40 -15.80 1.89 -1.16
N ARG A 41 -17.08 2.18 -0.90
CA ARG A 41 -17.63 3.54 -1.05
C ARG A 41 -16.99 4.52 -0.07
N ALA A 42 -16.76 4.11 1.18
CA ALA A 42 -16.09 4.95 2.17
C ALA A 42 -14.64 5.27 1.77
N VAL A 43 -13.92 4.31 1.17
CA VAL A 43 -12.57 4.51 0.63
C VAL A 43 -12.60 5.41 -0.61
N GLY A 44 -13.56 5.21 -1.52
CA GLY A 44 -13.73 6.06 -2.71
C GLY A 44 -13.92 7.54 -2.37
N ARG A 45 -14.63 7.86 -1.29
CA ARG A 45 -14.83 9.24 -0.81
C ARG A 45 -13.54 9.95 -0.35
N VAL A 46 -12.47 9.21 -0.07
CA VAL A 46 -11.16 9.76 0.34
C VAL A 46 -10.09 9.63 -0.74
N ALA A 47 -10.47 9.37 -1.99
CA ALA A 47 -9.53 9.19 -3.10
C ALA A 47 -8.60 10.40 -3.32
N ALA A 48 -9.08 11.62 -3.10
CA ALA A 48 -8.26 12.83 -3.22
C ALA A 48 -7.13 12.88 -2.16
N GLN A 49 -7.42 12.45 -0.93
CA GLN A 49 -6.45 12.34 0.16
C GLN A 49 -5.43 11.25 -0.16
N ILE A 50 -5.89 10.10 -0.68
CA ILE A 50 -5.01 9.01 -1.13
C ILE A 50 -4.08 9.52 -2.24
N ALA A 51 -4.60 10.26 -3.22
CA ALA A 51 -3.79 10.84 -4.29
C ALA A 51 -2.71 11.79 -3.76
N ARG A 52 -3.04 12.66 -2.79
CA ARG A 52 -2.04 13.53 -2.14
C ARG A 52 -0.97 12.72 -1.39
N ALA A 53 -1.36 11.68 -0.68
CA ALA A 53 -0.40 10.79 -0.03
C ALA A 53 0.51 10.11 -1.06
N VAL A 54 -0.03 9.61 -2.17
CA VAL A 54 0.78 9.06 -3.28
C VAL A 54 1.79 10.07 -3.80
N SER A 55 1.41 11.35 -3.94
CA SER A 55 2.36 12.40 -4.34
C SER A 55 3.54 12.54 -3.36
N LEU A 56 3.29 12.49 -2.04
CA LEU A 56 4.37 12.50 -1.04
C LEU A 56 5.26 11.25 -1.13
N LEU A 57 4.65 10.07 -1.32
CA LEU A 57 5.39 8.82 -1.49
C LEU A 57 6.29 8.87 -2.72
N LEU A 58 5.78 9.40 -3.83
CA LEU A 58 6.54 9.54 -5.07
C LEU A 58 7.70 10.51 -4.94
N ALA A 59 7.52 11.62 -4.22
CA ALA A 59 8.62 12.54 -3.92
C ALA A 59 9.72 11.83 -3.13
N SER A 60 9.35 11.14 -2.03
CA SER A 60 10.28 10.35 -1.22
C SER A 60 11.03 9.30 -2.05
N PHE A 61 10.34 8.50 -2.85
CA PHE A 61 11.00 7.46 -3.68
C PHE A 61 11.95 8.03 -4.73
N LYS A 62 11.63 9.18 -5.34
CA LYS A 62 12.51 9.82 -6.34
C LYS A 62 13.82 10.30 -5.73
N GLU A 63 13.79 10.71 -4.47
CA GLU A 63 14.97 11.14 -3.71
C GLU A 63 15.70 9.95 -3.04
N GLY A 64 15.28 8.71 -3.32
CA GLY A 64 15.86 7.51 -2.72
C GLY A 64 15.43 7.26 -1.26
N GLY A 65 14.38 7.95 -0.80
CA GLY A 65 13.68 7.68 0.45
C GLY A 65 12.87 6.39 0.41
N ARG A 66 12.39 5.99 1.60
CA ARG A 66 11.64 4.74 1.83
C ARG A 66 10.28 5.04 2.42
N LEU A 67 9.36 4.09 2.27
CA LEU A 67 8.06 4.10 2.93
C LEU A 67 8.07 3.19 4.16
N TRP A 68 7.64 3.74 5.29
CA TRP A 68 7.42 3.01 6.54
C TRP A 68 5.94 3.01 6.93
N PHE A 69 5.34 1.83 6.99
CA PHE A 69 4.07 1.65 7.69
C PHE A 69 4.31 1.54 9.19
N LEU A 70 3.54 2.25 10.00
CA LEU A 70 3.67 2.27 11.46
C LEU A 70 2.31 1.96 12.09
N GLY A 71 2.22 0.94 12.94
CA GLY A 71 0.95 0.59 13.57
C GLY A 71 1.07 -0.43 14.70
N ALA A 72 -0.06 -0.71 15.37
CA ALA A 72 -0.19 -1.76 16.36
C ALA A 72 -1.26 -2.77 15.93
N GLY A 73 -1.26 -3.96 16.54
CA GLY A 73 -2.27 -4.99 16.30
C GLY A 73 -2.56 -5.25 14.82
N THR A 74 -3.85 -5.28 14.45
CA THR A 74 -4.29 -5.48 13.06
C THR A 74 -3.73 -4.43 12.11
N SER A 75 -3.70 -3.16 12.48
CA SER A 75 -3.16 -2.07 11.66
C SER A 75 -1.68 -2.28 11.32
N GLY A 76 -0.87 -2.66 12.31
CA GLY A 76 0.54 -2.99 12.09
C GLY A 76 0.73 -4.23 11.21
N ARG A 77 -0.09 -5.27 11.39
CA ARG A 77 -0.06 -6.49 10.56
C ARG A 77 -0.39 -6.21 9.10
N LEU A 78 -1.40 -5.38 8.83
CA LEU A 78 -1.74 -4.98 7.47
C LEU A 78 -0.58 -4.22 6.79
N GLY A 79 0.12 -3.35 7.53
CA GLY A 79 1.34 -2.71 7.03
C GLY A 79 2.44 -3.72 6.69
N VAL A 80 2.62 -4.76 7.53
CA VAL A 80 3.60 -5.84 7.27
C VAL A 80 3.23 -6.63 6.01
N ILE A 81 1.97 -7.00 5.84
CA ILE A 81 1.47 -7.74 4.67
C ILE A 81 1.71 -6.92 3.40
N GLU A 82 1.32 -5.64 3.41
CA GLU A 82 1.49 -4.76 2.26
C GLU A 82 2.96 -4.63 1.84
N ALA A 83 3.85 -4.41 2.81
CA ALA A 83 5.28 -4.32 2.56
C ALA A 83 5.85 -5.63 1.97
N ALA A 84 5.40 -6.78 2.46
CA ALA A 84 5.85 -8.09 2.00
C ALA A 84 5.40 -8.42 0.57
N GLU A 85 4.27 -7.87 0.11
CA GLU A 85 3.73 -8.09 -1.24
C GLU A 85 4.43 -7.22 -2.30
N CYS A 86 5.13 -6.14 -1.91
CA CYS A 86 5.77 -5.23 -2.86
C CYS A 86 6.94 -5.85 -3.65
N PRO A 87 7.93 -6.54 -3.02
CA PRO A 87 9.02 -7.19 -3.77
C PRO A 87 8.58 -8.21 -4.82
N PRO A 88 7.70 -9.20 -4.52
CA PRO A 88 7.30 -10.17 -5.54
C PRO A 88 6.38 -9.59 -6.63
N THR A 89 5.70 -8.47 -6.35
CA THR A 89 4.76 -7.83 -7.30
C THR A 89 5.46 -6.81 -8.20
N PHE A 90 6.27 -5.92 -7.63
CA PHE A 90 6.85 -4.78 -8.34
C PHE A 90 8.38 -4.85 -8.47
N ASN A 91 8.98 -5.97 -8.04
CA ASN A 91 10.43 -6.18 -8.03
C ASN A 91 11.15 -5.01 -7.33
N THR A 92 10.55 -4.54 -6.23
CA THR A 92 11.15 -3.51 -5.38
C THR A 92 12.17 -4.14 -4.45
N PRO A 93 13.25 -3.44 -4.09
CA PRO A 93 14.10 -3.84 -2.97
C PRO A 93 13.25 -3.99 -1.69
N PRO A 94 13.45 -5.04 -0.86
CA PRO A 94 12.70 -5.20 0.40
C PRO A 94 12.84 -4.02 1.36
N ALA A 95 13.92 -3.24 1.25
CA ALA A 95 14.13 -2.05 2.07
C ALA A 95 13.28 -0.83 1.65
N MET A 96 12.73 -0.81 0.43
CA MET A 96 12.00 0.34 -0.11
C MET A 96 10.68 0.61 0.61
N ILE A 97 9.98 -0.45 1.00
CA ILE A 97 8.70 -0.39 1.72
C ILE A 97 8.79 -1.38 2.89
N GLN A 98 8.63 -0.87 4.11
CA GLN A 98 8.80 -1.65 5.32
C GLN A 98 7.72 -1.31 6.35
N ALA A 99 7.63 -2.12 7.40
CA ALA A 99 6.67 -1.91 8.48
C ALA A 99 7.32 -1.95 9.86
N ILE A 100 6.81 -1.10 10.75
CA ILE A 100 7.13 -1.03 12.17
C ILE A 100 5.84 -1.34 12.91
N ILE A 101 5.79 -2.54 13.51
CA ILE A 101 4.68 -2.99 14.34
C ILE A 101 5.04 -2.87 15.83
N ALA A 102 4.12 -2.31 16.60
CA ALA A 102 4.21 -2.27 18.06
C ALA A 102 4.42 -3.69 18.62
N GLY A 103 5.35 -3.85 19.57
CA GLY A 103 5.72 -5.17 20.10
C GLY A 103 6.66 -6.00 19.22
N GLY A 104 7.06 -5.49 18.04
CA GLY A 104 8.09 -6.09 17.18
C GLY A 104 7.64 -7.31 16.39
N ARG A 105 8.59 -8.05 15.80
CA ARG A 105 8.31 -9.14 14.84
C ARG A 105 7.35 -10.21 15.36
N SER A 106 7.44 -10.58 16.64
CA SER A 106 6.53 -11.56 17.25
C SER A 106 5.07 -11.09 17.29
N ALA A 107 4.82 -9.77 17.32
CA ALA A 107 3.48 -9.20 17.35
C ALA A 107 2.66 -9.50 16.08
N VAL A 108 3.35 -9.86 14.99
CA VAL A 108 2.75 -10.32 13.75
C VAL A 108 1.94 -11.60 13.99
N PHE A 109 2.49 -12.56 14.73
CA PHE A 109 1.90 -13.88 14.93
C PHE A 109 1.11 -14.01 16.22
N ARG A 110 1.45 -13.22 17.26
CA ARG A 110 0.77 -13.25 18.56
C ARG A 110 0.53 -11.83 19.04
N SER A 111 -0.69 -11.51 19.48
CA SER A 111 -0.97 -10.20 20.05
C SER A 111 -0.11 -9.95 21.29
N ARG A 112 0.31 -8.69 21.47
CA ARG A 112 1.06 -8.23 22.64
C ARG A 112 0.29 -7.08 23.26
N GLU A 113 -0.37 -7.35 24.37
CA GLU A 113 -1.13 -6.37 25.13
C GLU A 113 -0.21 -5.26 25.67
N GLY A 114 -0.71 -4.03 25.73
CA GLY A 114 0.04 -2.84 26.15
C GLY A 114 1.11 -2.34 25.16
N ALA A 115 1.47 -3.11 24.13
CA ALA A 115 2.49 -2.67 23.17
C ALA A 115 2.07 -1.41 22.38
N GLU A 116 0.77 -1.23 22.18
CA GLU A 116 0.20 -0.05 21.50
C GLU A 116 0.29 1.25 22.30
N ASP A 117 0.55 1.14 23.61
CA ASP A 117 0.72 2.28 24.52
C ASP A 117 2.19 2.69 24.71
N ASP A 118 3.15 1.86 24.25
CA ASP A 118 4.59 2.12 24.40
C ASP A 118 5.11 3.19 23.42
N ARG A 119 4.96 4.45 23.84
CA ARG A 119 5.51 5.62 23.14
C ARG A 119 7.04 5.57 22.99
N GLY A 120 7.74 4.99 23.97
CA GLY A 120 9.20 4.89 23.98
C GLY A 120 9.71 3.94 22.89
N ALA A 121 9.05 2.79 22.72
CA ALA A 121 9.36 1.85 21.65
C ALA A 121 9.15 2.46 20.27
N ALA A 122 8.09 3.24 20.07
CA ALA A 122 7.86 3.95 18.81
C ALA A 122 9.03 4.90 18.49
N ARG A 123 9.42 5.76 19.44
CA ARG A 123 10.53 6.70 19.27
C ARG A 123 11.84 5.97 18.94
N ARG A 124 12.19 4.92 19.70
CA ARG A 124 13.38 4.10 19.45
C ARG A 124 13.35 3.38 18.10
N ALA A 125 12.17 2.97 17.62
CA ALA A 125 12.03 2.34 16.32
C ALA A 125 12.24 3.35 15.19
N ILE A 126 11.65 4.54 15.29
CA ILE A 126 11.80 5.62 14.31
C ILE A 126 13.27 6.09 14.26
N ALA A 127 13.88 6.42 15.40
CA ALA A 127 15.28 6.86 15.49
C ALA A 127 16.30 5.91 14.86
N ARG A 128 16.03 4.60 14.86
CA ARG A 128 16.95 3.60 14.28
C ARG A 128 16.71 3.31 12.81
N ARG A 129 15.54 3.66 12.28
CA ARG A 129 15.06 3.11 11.00
C ARG A 129 14.68 4.17 9.99
N VAL A 130 14.09 5.28 10.43
CA VAL A 130 13.62 6.36 9.57
C VAL A 130 14.71 7.42 9.43
N ARG A 131 14.75 8.10 8.29
CA ARG A 131 15.64 9.22 8.01
C ARG A 131 14.89 10.36 7.30
N ALA A 132 15.52 11.52 7.21
CA ALA A 132 15.02 12.63 6.39
C ALA A 132 14.78 12.18 4.95
N GLY A 133 13.68 12.65 4.36
CA GLY A 133 13.25 12.24 3.01
C GLY A 133 12.51 10.90 2.94
N ASP A 134 12.45 10.10 4.02
CA ASP A 134 11.52 8.96 4.08
C ASP A 134 10.06 9.45 4.23
N ALA A 135 9.10 8.57 3.95
CA ALA A 135 7.69 8.78 4.24
C ALA A 135 7.20 7.77 5.28
N VAL A 136 6.40 8.23 6.24
CA VAL A 136 5.82 7.39 7.30
C VAL A 136 4.30 7.46 7.26
N VAL A 137 3.65 6.31 7.10
CA VAL A 137 2.19 6.15 7.17
C VAL A 137 1.84 5.52 8.51
N GLY A 138 1.33 6.34 9.44
CA GLY A 138 0.82 5.91 10.73
C GLY A 138 -0.61 5.40 10.60
N ILE A 139 -0.87 4.17 11.07
CA ILE A 139 -2.14 3.47 10.90
C ILE A 139 -2.75 3.22 12.28
N ALA A 140 -3.86 3.90 12.57
CA ALA A 140 -4.62 3.76 13.81
C ALA A 140 -6.11 3.93 13.55
N ALA A 141 -6.88 2.84 13.56
CA ALA A 141 -8.32 2.88 13.30
C ALA A 141 -9.05 3.87 14.22
N SER A 142 -8.77 3.80 15.52
CA SER A 142 -9.31 4.70 16.56
C SER A 142 -8.83 6.15 16.44
N GLY A 143 -7.69 6.36 15.79
CA GLY A 143 -7.07 7.67 15.65
C GLY A 143 -6.55 8.24 16.97
N VAL A 144 -6.21 7.40 17.96
CA VAL A 144 -5.70 7.83 19.27
C VAL A 144 -4.55 6.95 19.81
N THR A 145 -4.09 5.94 19.05
CA THR A 145 -3.09 4.97 19.50
C THR A 145 -1.74 5.64 19.87
N PRO A 146 -1.27 5.55 21.13
CA PRO A 146 -0.06 6.25 21.59
C PRO A 146 1.22 5.88 20.83
N PHE A 147 1.41 4.61 20.47
CA PHE A 147 2.56 4.17 19.67
C PHE A 147 2.61 4.89 18.31
N VAL A 148 1.47 5.03 17.65
CA VAL A 148 1.36 5.71 16.35
C VAL A 148 1.57 7.22 16.51
N GLU A 149 0.96 7.82 17.54
CA GLU A 149 1.16 9.24 17.87
C GLU A 149 2.66 9.57 18.06
N ALA A 150 3.33 8.82 18.94
CA ALA A 150 4.73 9.06 19.26
C ALA A 150 5.65 8.81 18.05
N GLY A 151 5.33 7.81 17.23
CA GLY A 151 6.11 7.53 16.03
C GLY A 151 5.94 8.57 14.93
N LEU A 152 4.72 9.06 14.66
CA LEU A 152 4.51 10.14 13.70
C LEU A 152 5.20 11.43 14.14
N ARG A 153 5.09 11.78 15.43
CA ARG A 153 5.80 12.94 16.00
C ARG A 153 7.32 12.82 15.82
N ALA A 154 7.89 11.65 16.11
CA ALA A 154 9.32 11.41 15.95
C ALA A 154 9.76 11.43 14.47
N ALA A 155 8.94 10.88 13.57
CA ALA A 155 9.22 10.86 12.14
C ALA A 155 9.27 12.27 11.55
N ARG A 156 8.28 13.10 11.91
CA ARG A 156 8.23 14.51 11.53
C ARG A 156 9.47 15.27 12.03
N ALA A 157 9.87 15.06 13.28
CA ALA A 157 11.06 15.69 13.84
C ALA A 157 12.37 15.30 13.12
N GLN A 158 12.38 14.15 12.41
CA GLN A 158 13.52 13.69 11.60
C GLN A 158 13.43 14.11 10.12
N GLY A 159 12.45 14.94 9.75
CA GLY A 159 12.27 15.41 8.37
C GLY A 159 11.64 14.37 7.44
N ALA A 160 10.93 13.38 7.98
CA ALA A 160 10.11 12.48 7.16
C ALA A 160 8.74 13.10 6.87
N SER A 161 8.21 12.86 5.67
CA SER A 161 6.81 13.17 5.35
C SER A 161 5.89 12.22 6.10
N THR A 162 4.74 12.71 6.55
CA THR A 162 3.85 11.97 7.46
C THR A 162 2.43 11.86 6.92
N VAL A 163 1.86 10.66 6.98
CA VAL A 163 0.47 10.37 6.62
C VAL A 163 -0.21 9.66 7.77
N LEU A 164 -1.43 10.07 8.12
CA LEU A 164 -2.27 9.37 9.08
C LEU A 164 -3.40 8.64 8.35
N LEU A 165 -3.48 7.33 8.52
CA LEU A 165 -4.61 6.50 8.11
C LEU A 165 -5.43 6.09 9.33
N THR A 166 -6.67 6.55 9.37
CA THR A 166 -7.58 6.33 10.51
C THR A 166 -9.03 6.14 10.04
N CYS A 167 -9.91 5.58 10.86
CA CYS A 167 -11.35 5.59 10.60
C CYS A 167 -12.08 6.68 11.42
N HIS A 168 -11.32 7.59 12.04
CA HIS A 168 -11.79 8.68 12.88
C HIS A 168 -11.43 10.05 12.25
N PRO A 169 -12.36 10.70 11.52
CA PRO A 169 -12.09 11.95 10.80
C PRO A 169 -11.66 13.13 11.67
N THR A 170 -12.15 13.18 12.90
CA THR A 170 -11.83 14.20 13.90
C THR A 170 -10.71 13.76 14.85
N SER A 171 -9.89 12.78 14.43
CA SER A 171 -8.77 12.27 15.20
C SER A 171 -7.87 13.42 15.70
N ARG A 172 -7.50 13.33 16.98
CA ARG A 172 -6.55 14.25 17.61
C ARG A 172 -5.16 14.17 16.95
N LEU A 173 -4.82 13.06 16.29
CA LEU A 173 -3.53 12.85 15.64
C LEU A 173 -3.38 13.60 14.31
N ARG A 174 -4.43 14.23 13.79
CA ARG A 174 -4.41 14.92 12.49
C ARG A 174 -3.27 15.94 12.33
N HIS A 175 -2.90 16.62 13.42
CA HIS A 175 -1.86 17.65 13.43
C HIS A 175 -0.44 17.10 13.28
N LEU A 176 -0.28 15.78 13.39
CA LEU A 176 1.01 15.08 13.24
C LEU A 176 1.24 14.55 11.82
N ALA A 177 0.31 14.79 10.90
CA ALA A 177 0.36 14.28 9.54
C ALA A 177 0.19 15.41 8.51
N ASP A 178 1.00 15.37 7.46
CA ASP A 178 0.87 16.25 6.30
C ASP A 178 -0.36 15.89 5.46
N VAL A 179 -0.74 14.59 5.45
CA VAL A 179 -1.99 14.11 4.85
C VAL A 179 -2.74 13.19 5.80
N VAL A 180 -4.04 13.43 5.97
CA VAL A 180 -4.95 12.54 6.71
C VAL A 180 -5.88 11.82 5.73
N ILE A 181 -5.88 10.50 5.78
CA ILE A 181 -6.79 9.62 5.06
C ILE A 181 -7.76 9.01 6.08
N ALA A 182 -9.03 9.42 6.02
CA ALA A 182 -10.02 9.06 7.02
C ALA A 182 -11.31 8.44 6.42
N PRO A 183 -11.27 7.22 5.86
CA PRO A 183 -12.47 6.55 5.37
C PRO A 183 -13.47 6.33 6.51
N ARG A 184 -14.69 6.84 6.32
CA ARG A 184 -15.78 6.73 7.31
C ARG A 184 -16.55 5.43 7.11
N VAL A 185 -16.13 4.36 7.79
CA VAL A 185 -16.77 3.03 7.72
C VAL A 185 -17.95 2.84 8.68
N GLY A 186 -18.11 3.75 9.65
CA GLY A 186 -19.15 3.70 10.68
C GLY A 186 -18.91 2.61 11.73
N PRO A 187 -19.86 2.44 12.68
CA PRO A 187 -19.80 1.45 13.75
C PRO A 187 -19.61 0.02 13.24
N GLU A 188 -18.76 -0.76 13.90
CA GLU A 188 -18.53 -2.17 13.54
C GLU A 188 -19.73 -3.05 13.95
N VAL A 189 -19.91 -4.21 13.30
CA VAL A 189 -20.98 -5.17 13.66
C VAL A 189 -20.84 -5.67 15.09
N ILE A 190 -19.61 -5.78 15.57
CA ILE A 190 -19.26 -5.96 16.98
C ILE A 190 -18.58 -4.67 17.41
N ALA A 191 -19.16 -3.93 18.35
CA ALA A 191 -18.62 -2.65 18.81
C ALA A 191 -17.13 -2.78 19.19
N GLY A 192 -16.30 -1.84 18.73
CA GLY A 192 -14.85 -1.84 18.98
C GLY A 192 -14.04 -2.88 18.17
N SER A 193 -14.68 -3.81 17.45
CA SER A 193 -13.97 -4.83 16.65
C SER A 193 -13.46 -4.27 15.32
N THR A 194 -12.54 -3.30 15.38
CA THR A 194 -11.99 -2.60 14.21
C THR A 194 -11.13 -3.49 13.29
N ARG A 195 -10.96 -4.77 13.65
CA ARG A 195 -10.36 -5.79 12.76
C ARG A 195 -11.26 -6.15 11.57
N LEU A 196 -12.48 -5.61 11.53
CA LEU A 196 -13.49 -5.84 10.48
C LEU A 196 -13.45 -4.70 9.45
N LYS A 197 -14.47 -3.83 9.37
CA LYS A 197 -14.57 -2.83 8.29
C LYS A 197 -13.41 -1.85 8.27
N ALA A 198 -12.95 -1.39 9.43
CA ALA A 198 -11.83 -0.46 9.52
C ALA A 198 -10.52 -1.08 9.00
N ALA A 199 -10.28 -2.37 9.30
CA ALA A 199 -9.15 -3.12 8.75
C ALA A 199 -9.30 -3.34 7.23
N THR A 200 -10.49 -3.66 6.75
CA THR A 200 -10.77 -3.79 5.30
C THR A 200 -10.51 -2.47 4.58
N ALA A 201 -11.01 -1.35 5.09
CA ALA A 201 -10.74 -0.02 4.54
C ALA A 201 -9.25 0.30 4.55
N THR A 202 -8.55 -0.04 5.64
CA THR A 202 -7.10 0.12 5.76
C THR A 202 -6.39 -0.64 4.65
N LYS A 203 -6.69 -1.94 4.44
CA LYS A 203 -6.07 -2.75 3.38
C LYS A 203 -6.28 -2.13 2.00
N LEU A 204 -7.51 -1.71 1.68
CA LEU A 204 -7.81 -1.07 0.40
C LEU A 204 -7.00 0.21 0.19
N VAL A 205 -6.89 1.06 1.21
CA VAL A 205 -6.07 2.28 1.14
C VAL A 205 -4.59 1.93 0.96
N LEU A 206 -4.05 0.98 1.72
CA LEU A 206 -2.65 0.56 1.61
C LEU A 206 -2.33 0.04 0.20
N ASN A 207 -3.22 -0.77 -0.39
CA ASN A 207 -3.08 -1.22 -1.77
C ASN A 207 -3.11 -0.05 -2.76
N MET A 208 -4.03 0.91 -2.58
CA MET A 208 -4.06 2.08 -3.46
C MET A 208 -2.77 2.89 -3.37
N LEU A 209 -2.21 3.08 -2.17
CA LEU A 209 -0.95 3.81 -1.98
C LEU A 209 0.21 3.14 -2.71
N THR A 210 0.41 1.83 -2.53
CA THR A 210 1.53 1.09 -3.13
C THR A 210 1.33 0.91 -4.63
N VAL A 211 0.16 0.45 -5.08
CA VAL A 211 -0.14 0.21 -6.50
C VAL A 211 -0.01 1.50 -7.29
N ALA A 212 -0.65 2.60 -6.84
CA ALA A 212 -0.57 3.86 -7.57
C ALA A 212 0.86 4.40 -7.62
N SER A 213 1.61 4.30 -6.53
CA SER A 213 3.03 4.71 -6.50
C SER A 213 3.85 3.88 -7.50
N MET A 214 3.70 2.55 -7.50
CA MET A 214 4.48 1.66 -8.37
C MET A 214 4.11 1.80 -9.84
N VAL A 215 2.82 2.04 -10.16
CA VAL A 215 2.37 2.38 -11.51
C VAL A 215 3.06 3.66 -11.99
N ARG A 216 3.08 4.71 -11.15
CA ARG A 216 3.72 6.00 -11.50
C ARG A 216 5.24 5.91 -11.60
N LEU A 217 5.87 4.95 -10.93
CA LEU A 217 7.29 4.60 -11.04
C LEU A 217 7.61 3.64 -12.21
N GLY A 218 6.65 3.37 -13.11
CA GLY A 218 6.92 2.57 -14.31
C GLY A 218 7.10 1.07 -14.06
N LYS A 219 6.60 0.56 -12.93
CA LYS A 219 6.62 -0.89 -12.61
C LYS A 219 5.58 -1.71 -13.39
N VAL A 220 4.62 -1.02 -14.01
CA VAL A 220 3.46 -1.59 -14.72
C VAL A 220 3.39 -1.02 -16.15
N TYR A 221 2.95 -1.83 -17.10
CA TYR A 221 2.65 -1.43 -18.48
C TYR A 221 1.21 -1.79 -18.84
N GLY A 222 0.37 -0.80 -19.15
CA GLY A 222 -1.08 -1.01 -19.22
C GLY A 222 -1.59 -1.52 -17.88
N ASN A 223 -2.08 -2.75 -17.84
CA ASN A 223 -2.47 -3.48 -16.63
C ASN A 223 -1.55 -4.68 -16.33
N LEU A 224 -0.37 -4.75 -16.94
CA LEU A 224 0.55 -5.88 -16.87
C LEU A 224 1.73 -5.59 -15.92
N MET A 225 1.98 -6.56 -15.04
CA MET A 225 3.09 -6.57 -14.08
C MET A 225 4.41 -6.93 -14.78
N VAL A 226 5.06 -5.94 -15.38
CA VAL A 226 6.23 -6.10 -16.27
C VAL A 226 7.58 -6.09 -15.55
N ASP A 227 7.66 -5.46 -14.38
CA ASP A 227 8.88 -5.45 -13.56
C ASP A 227 8.89 -6.68 -12.65
N VAL A 228 9.11 -7.85 -13.25
CA VAL A 228 9.15 -9.15 -12.56
C VAL A 228 10.48 -9.86 -12.80
N ARG A 229 11.08 -10.39 -11.73
CA ARG A 229 12.24 -11.30 -11.81
C ARG A 229 11.77 -12.75 -11.76
N PRO A 230 12.00 -13.54 -12.82
CA PRO A 230 11.46 -14.88 -12.91
C PRO A 230 12.33 -15.91 -12.17
N THR A 231 12.19 -15.96 -10.85
CA THR A 231 12.93 -16.88 -9.95
C THR A 231 12.32 -18.28 -9.87
N SER A 232 11.14 -18.51 -10.44
CA SER A 232 10.47 -19.82 -10.48
C SER A 232 9.98 -20.16 -11.88
N ARG A 233 9.69 -21.45 -12.14
CA ARG A 233 9.12 -21.91 -13.41
C ARG A 233 7.85 -21.13 -13.79
N LYS A 234 6.94 -20.91 -12.81
CA LYS A 234 5.71 -20.12 -13.00
C LYS A 234 6.01 -18.69 -13.45
N LEU A 235 7.00 -18.03 -12.83
CA LEU A 235 7.35 -16.65 -13.16
C LEU A 235 8.10 -16.55 -14.50
N ARG A 236 8.91 -17.55 -14.86
CA ARG A 236 9.54 -17.65 -16.20
C ARG A 236 8.49 -17.73 -17.30
N GLU A 237 7.49 -18.60 -17.14
CA GLU A 237 6.37 -18.69 -18.10
C GLU A 237 5.55 -17.41 -18.17
N ARG A 238 5.35 -16.73 -17.03
CA ARG A 238 4.71 -15.42 -17.02
C ARG A 238 5.53 -14.38 -17.79
N ALA A 239 6.84 -14.31 -17.58
CA ALA A 239 7.72 -13.37 -18.28
C ALA A 239 7.70 -13.60 -19.80
N LEU A 240 7.79 -14.87 -20.25
CA LEU A 240 7.67 -15.21 -21.66
C LEU A 240 6.33 -14.73 -22.25
N ARG A 241 5.22 -15.04 -21.59
CA ARG A 241 3.88 -14.59 -22.03
C ARG A 241 3.79 -13.07 -22.10
N LEU A 242 4.33 -12.33 -21.11
CA LEU A 242 4.35 -10.87 -21.13
C LEU A 242 5.08 -10.32 -22.35
N ILE A 243 6.26 -10.88 -22.68
CA ILE A 243 7.01 -10.47 -23.87
C ILE A 243 6.18 -10.73 -25.13
N GLN A 244 5.57 -11.91 -25.26
CA GLN A 244 4.75 -12.26 -26.42
C GLN A 244 3.53 -11.34 -26.55
N THR A 245 2.79 -11.11 -25.46
CA THR A 245 1.59 -10.26 -25.45
C THR A 245 1.91 -8.81 -25.79
N ILE A 246 3.02 -8.27 -25.28
CA ILE A 246 3.35 -6.85 -25.47
C ILE A 246 3.99 -6.59 -26.85
N THR A 247 4.77 -7.54 -27.37
CA THR A 247 5.61 -7.32 -28.57
C THR A 247 5.16 -8.09 -29.80
N GLY A 248 4.21 -9.03 -29.66
CA GLY A 248 3.84 -9.97 -30.73
C GLY A 248 4.91 -11.02 -31.05
N ALA A 249 6.04 -11.05 -30.31
CA ALA A 249 7.12 -11.98 -30.58
C ALA A 249 6.68 -13.46 -30.38
N SER A 250 7.27 -14.35 -31.18
CA SER A 250 7.11 -15.79 -30.97
C SER A 250 7.80 -16.25 -29.67
N ARG A 251 7.34 -17.38 -29.11
CA ARG A 251 7.92 -17.94 -27.88
C ARG A 251 9.44 -18.15 -27.95
N PRO A 252 10.03 -18.68 -29.05
CA PRO A 252 11.49 -18.77 -29.18
C PRO A 252 12.19 -17.40 -29.12
N ARG A 253 11.65 -16.38 -29.80
CA ARG A 253 12.21 -15.01 -29.76
C ARG A 253 12.09 -14.40 -28.36
N ALA A 254 10.97 -14.59 -27.67
CA ALA A 254 10.79 -14.17 -26.29
C ALA A 254 11.81 -14.83 -25.34
N ALA A 255 12.08 -16.13 -25.53
CA ALA A 255 13.07 -16.85 -24.72
C ALA A 255 14.50 -16.34 -24.97
N VAL A 256 14.86 -16.04 -26.23
CA VAL A 256 16.16 -15.43 -26.56
C VAL A 256 16.29 -14.05 -25.91
N ALA A 257 15.26 -13.20 -26.04
CA ALA A 257 15.26 -11.86 -25.44
C ALA A 257 15.40 -11.92 -23.91
N LEU A 258 14.67 -12.83 -23.25
CA LEU A 258 14.75 -13.00 -21.80
C LEU A 258 16.13 -13.48 -21.34
N ARG A 259 16.77 -14.39 -22.09
CA ARG A 259 18.16 -14.81 -21.81
C ARG A 259 19.14 -13.65 -21.97
N ARG A 260 19.06 -12.90 -23.07
CA ARG A 260 19.91 -11.72 -23.33
C ARG A 260 19.74 -10.63 -22.27
N ALA A 261 18.54 -10.50 -21.71
CA ALA A 261 18.25 -9.57 -20.63
C ALA A 261 18.78 -10.02 -19.25
N GLY A 262 19.34 -11.22 -19.12
CA GLY A 262 19.73 -11.79 -17.83
C GLY A 262 18.53 -12.08 -16.92
N GLY A 263 17.36 -12.36 -17.51
CA GLY A 263 16.11 -12.59 -16.78
C GLY A 263 15.33 -11.32 -16.41
N ASP A 264 15.80 -10.13 -16.75
CA ASP A 264 15.01 -8.91 -16.55
C ASP A 264 13.90 -8.80 -17.61
N THR A 265 12.65 -8.93 -17.18
CA THR A 265 11.49 -8.95 -18.08
C THR A 265 11.29 -7.63 -18.82
N LYS A 266 11.53 -6.47 -18.18
CA LYS A 266 11.40 -5.15 -18.85
C LYS A 266 12.45 -4.98 -19.94
N VAL A 267 13.70 -5.31 -19.62
CA VAL A 267 14.80 -5.26 -20.60
C VAL A 267 14.51 -6.22 -21.75
N ALA A 268 14.00 -7.42 -21.47
CA ALA A 268 13.63 -8.39 -22.48
C ALA A 268 12.51 -7.90 -23.42
N ILE A 269 11.50 -7.21 -22.87
CA ILE A 269 10.44 -6.58 -23.66
C ILE A 269 11.04 -5.54 -24.62
N VAL A 270 11.96 -4.68 -24.15
CA VAL A 270 12.58 -3.66 -25.02
C VAL A 270 13.47 -4.29 -26.09
N ILE A 271 14.25 -5.33 -25.75
CA ILE A 271 15.04 -6.11 -26.72
C ILE A 271 14.13 -6.67 -27.81
N ALA A 272 13.00 -7.27 -27.42
CA ALA A 272 12.06 -7.88 -28.36
C ALA A 272 11.34 -6.83 -29.23
N ALA A 273 10.90 -5.71 -28.64
CA ALA A 273 10.14 -4.67 -29.33
C ALA A 273 10.98 -3.76 -30.24
N ARG A 274 12.22 -3.45 -29.85
CA ARG A 274 13.08 -2.49 -30.57
C ARG A 274 14.25 -3.13 -31.32
N HIS A 275 14.42 -4.45 -31.20
CA HIS A 275 15.50 -5.21 -31.83
C HIS A 275 16.91 -4.71 -31.48
N VAL A 276 17.07 -4.27 -30.23
CA VAL A 276 18.32 -3.74 -29.67
C VAL A 276 19.01 -4.75 -28.76
N ASP A 277 20.27 -4.50 -28.43
CA ASP A 277 20.97 -5.29 -27.41
C ASP A 277 20.55 -4.92 -25.97
N ALA A 278 21.02 -5.68 -24.99
CA ALA A 278 20.67 -5.48 -23.58
C ALA A 278 21.21 -4.17 -23.00
N GLN A 279 22.35 -3.65 -23.48
CA GLN A 279 22.93 -2.40 -23.01
C GLN A 279 22.11 -1.21 -23.52
N GLN A 280 21.78 -1.20 -24.81
CA GLN A 280 20.90 -0.23 -25.45
C GLN A 280 19.50 -0.24 -24.81
N ALA A 281 18.92 -1.42 -24.56
CA ALA A 281 17.64 -1.55 -23.88
C ALA A 281 17.65 -0.93 -22.48
N ARG A 282 18.71 -1.17 -21.69
CA ARG A 282 18.87 -0.53 -20.36
C ARG A 282 19.03 0.98 -20.46
N ARG A 283 19.77 1.48 -21.44
CA ARG A 283 19.91 2.93 -21.70
C ARG A 283 18.56 3.57 -22.06
N LEU A 284 17.75 2.93 -22.91
CA LEU A 284 16.40 3.41 -23.25
C LEU A 284 15.50 3.46 -22.01
N LEU A 285 15.50 2.39 -21.20
CA LEU A 285 14.75 2.37 -19.94
C LEU A 285 15.20 3.48 -18.99
N ALA A 286 16.50 3.69 -18.83
CA ALA A 286 17.03 4.75 -17.97
C ALA A 286 16.60 6.16 -18.43
N ARG A 287 16.60 6.44 -19.74
CA ARG A 287 16.16 7.73 -20.30
C ARG A 287 14.67 8.02 -20.10
N HIS A 288 13.86 6.99 -19.87
CA HIS A 288 12.40 7.11 -19.69
C HIS A 288 11.94 6.70 -18.29
N ASP A 289 12.80 6.85 -17.27
CA ASP A 289 12.49 6.53 -15.86
C ASP A 289 11.95 5.11 -15.66
N GLY A 290 12.44 4.16 -16.44
CA GLY A 290 12.02 2.76 -16.40
C GLY A 290 10.62 2.48 -16.97
N ARG A 291 9.96 3.47 -17.58
CA ARG A 291 8.62 3.33 -18.19
C ARG A 291 8.70 2.74 -19.59
N LEU A 292 7.91 1.70 -19.84
CA LEU A 292 7.88 1.02 -21.15
C LEU A 292 7.07 1.78 -22.21
N ARG A 293 5.98 2.47 -21.84
CA ARG A 293 5.07 3.12 -22.82
C ARG A 293 5.80 4.02 -23.81
N PRO A 294 6.66 4.98 -23.40
CA PRO A 294 7.34 5.85 -24.36
C PRO A 294 8.30 5.11 -25.32
N ILE A 295 8.72 3.90 -24.97
CA ILE A 295 9.68 3.09 -25.74
C ILE A 295 8.95 2.21 -26.76
N ILE A 296 7.82 1.61 -26.36
CA ILE A 296 7.08 0.62 -27.15
C ILE A 296 6.01 1.30 -28.01
N ASP A 297 5.22 2.20 -27.41
CA ASP A 297 4.10 2.93 -28.03
C ASP A 297 4.33 4.44 -27.87
N PRO A 298 5.19 5.08 -28.69
CA PRO A 298 5.48 6.51 -28.56
C PRO A 298 4.28 7.42 -28.90
N CYS A 299 3.21 6.88 -29.50
CA CYS A 299 1.97 7.61 -29.76
C CYS A 299 1.13 7.72 -28.46
N PRO A 300 0.70 8.92 -28.04
CA PRO A 300 -0.07 9.08 -26.81
C PRO A 300 -1.41 8.35 -26.92
N LEU A 301 -1.77 7.61 -25.87
CA LEU A 301 -3.15 7.15 -25.70
C LEU A 301 -4.07 8.38 -25.61
N PRO A 302 -5.26 8.37 -26.22
CA PRO A 302 -6.25 9.40 -25.97
C PRO A 302 -6.51 9.49 -24.45
N PRO A 303 -6.72 10.70 -23.90
CA PRO A 303 -7.01 10.85 -22.48
C PRO A 303 -8.18 9.94 -22.11
N ALA A 304 -8.02 9.17 -21.03
CA ALA A 304 -9.10 8.33 -20.51
C ALA A 304 -10.31 9.23 -20.29
N SER A 305 -11.41 8.96 -20.99
CA SER A 305 -12.68 9.63 -20.77
C SER A 305 -13.01 9.49 -19.28
N CYS A 306 -13.08 10.61 -18.58
CA CYS A 306 -13.63 10.65 -17.23
C CYS A 306 -15.13 10.33 -17.33
N SER A 307 -15.49 9.06 -17.40
CA SER A 307 -16.86 8.61 -17.16
C SER A 307 -17.09 8.70 -15.66
N HIS A 308 -17.55 9.87 -15.20
CA HIS A 308 -18.21 10.01 -13.92
C HIS A 308 -19.56 9.29 -13.99
N THR A 309 -19.64 8.13 -13.34
CA THR A 309 -20.87 7.52 -12.82
C THR A 309 -20.55 6.86 -11.50
#